data_AF-A0A3M9N4G2-F1
#
_entry.id   AF-A0A3M9N4G2-F1
#
_cell.length_a   1.000
_cell.length_b   1.000
_cell.length_c   1.000
_cell.angle_alpha   90.00
_cell.angle_beta   90.00
_cell.angle_gamma   90.00
#
_symmetry.space_group_name_H-M   'P 1'
#
loop_
_entity.id
_entity.type
_entity.pdbx_description
1 polymer ?
#
loop_
_entity_poly.entity_id
_entity_poly.type
_entity_poly.pdbx_seq_one_letter_code
_entity_poly.pdbx_strand_id
1 'polypeptide(L)' 'MGKGDAKSKRGKISKGSFGNSRPKKAQNKATKLAKLAPSKAAASA' A
#
# COMPACT_ATOMS: atom_id res chain seq x y z
N MET A 1 -2.58 -13.99 -2.49
CA MET A 1 -2.35 -13.66 -1.06
C MET A 1 -3.59 -14.03 -0.24
N GLY A 2 -3.45 -14.89 0.77
CA GLY A 2 -4.54 -15.41 1.61
C GLY A 2 -4.91 -14.51 2.79
N LYS A 3 -5.83 -14.98 3.64
CA LYS A 3 -6.32 -14.24 4.83
C LYS A 3 -5.26 -14.05 5.92
N GLY A 4 -4.24 -14.92 5.99
CA GLY A 4 -3.15 -14.80 6.96
C GLY A 4 -2.11 -13.73 6.62
N ASP A 5 -2.08 -13.26 5.38
CA ASP A 5 -1.05 -12.34 4.91
C ASP A 5 -1.37 -10.88 5.29
N ALA A 6 -0.71 -10.39 6.34
CA ALA A 6 -0.89 -9.04 6.89
C ALA A 6 -0.48 -7.91 5.93
N LYS A 7 0.34 -8.18 4.91
CA LYS A 7 0.73 -7.17 3.92
C LYS A 7 -0.34 -7.01 2.85
N SER A 8 -1.09 -8.07 2.55
CA SER A 8 -2.15 -8.05 1.54
C SER A 8 -3.40 -7.28 1.97
N LYS A 9 -4.21 -6.85 0.99
CA LYS A 9 -5.52 -6.25 1.25
C LYS A 9 -6.44 -7.24 1.96
N ARG A 10 -6.45 -8.51 1.54
CA ARG A 10 -7.30 -9.58 2.09
C ARG A 10 -6.95 -9.90 3.54
N GLY A 11 -5.67 -10.01 3.90
CA GLY A 11 -5.29 -10.25 5.28
C GLY A 11 -5.48 -9.03 6.20
N LYS A 12 -5.32 -7.80 5.69
CA LYS A 12 -5.73 -6.60 6.44
C LYS A 12 -7.24 -6.52 6.67
N ILE A 13 -8.07 -6.98 5.73
CA ILE A 13 -9.51 -7.12 5.94
C ILE A 13 -9.77 -8.13 7.06
N SER A 14 -9.14 -9.31 6.99
CA SER A 14 -9.33 -10.38 7.97
C SER A 14 -8.89 -9.99 9.39
N LYS A 15 -7.79 -9.24 9.54
CA LYS A 15 -7.30 -8.73 10.83
C LYS A 15 -7.98 -7.43 11.29
N GLY A 16 -8.82 -6.81 10.48
CA GLY A 16 -9.43 -5.52 10.80
C GLY A 16 -8.48 -4.31 10.76
N SER A 17 -7.20 -4.50 10.41
CA SER A 17 -6.20 -3.42 10.40
C SER A 17 -6.20 -2.63 9.08
N PHE A 18 -5.63 -1.42 9.14
CA PHE A 18 -5.40 -0.55 7.98
C PHE A 18 -3.91 -0.48 7.66
N GLY A 19 -3.59 -0.10 6.43
CA GLY A 19 -2.22 0.18 6.03
C GLY A 19 -2.13 0.35 4.52
N ASN A 20 -0.92 0.23 3.96
CA ASN A 20 -0.66 0.62 2.58
C ASN A 20 -1.58 -0.06 1.53
N SER A 21 -1.89 -1.34 1.71
CA SER A 21 -2.77 -2.10 0.81
C SER A 21 -4.27 -1.97 1.12
N ARG A 22 -4.65 -1.41 2.28
CA ARG A 22 -6.03 -1.17 2.72
C ARG A 22 -6.13 0.16 3.49
N PRO A 23 -6.14 1.30 2.80
CA PRO A 23 -6.22 2.62 3.43
C PRO A 23 -7.63 2.95 3.92
N LYS A 24 -7.74 3.68 5.05
CA LYS A 24 -9.02 4.10 5.65
C LYS A 24 -9.63 5.35 4.96
N LYS A 25 -8.78 6.30 4.59
CA LYS A 25 -9.18 7.55 3.93
C LYS A 25 -8.59 7.62 2.51
N ALA A 26 -9.30 8.23 1.58
CA ALA A 26 -8.86 8.39 0.18
C ALA A 26 -7.55 9.20 0.07
N GLN A 27 -7.40 10.22 0.92
CA GLN A 27 -6.16 11.01 1.09
C GLN A 27 -4.92 10.14 1.37
N ASN A 28 -5.06 9.00 2.05
CA ASN A 28 -3.94 8.09 2.30
C ASN A 28 -3.56 7.24 1.08
N LYS A 29 -4.41 7.17 0.04
CA LYS A 29 -4.06 6.60 -1.27
C LYS A 29 -3.14 7.55 -2.05
N ALA A 30 -3.29 8.86 -1.88
CA ALA A 30 -2.44 9.85 -2.55
C ALA A 30 -1.02 9.86 -1.99
N THR A 31 -0.87 9.77 -0.65
CA THR A 31 0.44 9.61 -0.01
C THR A 31 1.14 8.31 -0.41
N LYS A 32 0.36 7.25 -0.71
CA LYS A 32 0.88 6.01 -1.28
C LYS A 32 1.48 6.23 -2.67
N LEU A 33 0.79 6.94 -3.57
CA LEU A 33 1.30 7.22 -4.92
C LEU A 33 2.59 8.04 -4.86
N ALA A 34 2.66 9.02 -3.96
CA ALA A 34 3.87 9.83 -3.76
C ALA A 34 5.04 9.02 -3.19
N LYS A 35 4.78 8.03 -2.32
CA LYS A 35 5.82 7.24 -1.62
C LYS A 35 6.25 5.97 -2.36
N LEU A 36 5.44 5.51 -3.32
CA LEU A 36 5.73 4.38 -4.22
C LEU A 36 6.05 4.81 -5.66
N ALA A 37 6.07 6.10 -5.96
CA ALA A 37 6.79 6.59 -7.11
C ALA A 37 8.28 6.52 -6.76
N PRO A 38 9.05 5.49 -7.17
CA PRO A 38 10.48 5.72 -7.31
C PRO A 38 10.60 6.90 -8.27
N SER A 39 11.44 7.86 -7.90
CA SER A 39 11.99 8.81 -8.86
C SER A 39 12.25 8.09 -10.18
N LYS A 40 11.48 8.43 -11.21
CA LYS A 40 11.73 8.05 -12.60
C LYS A 40 12.95 8.84 -13.13
N ALA A 41 14.03 8.88 -12.34
CA ALA A 41 15.24 9.67 -12.61
C ALA A 41 16.53 8.93 -12.23
N ALA A 42 16.48 7.68 -11.74
CA ALA A 42 17.68 6.90 -11.37
C ALA A 42 17.83 5.60 -12.18
N ALA A 43 17.33 5.58 -13.42
CA ALA A 43 17.51 4.47 -14.37
C ALA A 43 17.85 5.01 -15.77
N SER A 44 18.85 5.90 -15.82
CA SER A 44 19.55 6.30 -17.05
C SER A 44 20.87 6.99 -16.69
N ALA A 45 21.88 6.22 -16.30
CA ALA A 45 23.31 6.55 -16.36
C ALA A 45 24.09 5.25 -16.28
#